data_AF-A0A9D8CXF2-F1
#
_entry.id   AF-A0A9D8CXF2-F1
#
_cell.length_a   1.000
_cell.length_b   1.000
_cell.length_c   1.000
_cell.angle_alpha   90.00
_cell.angle_beta   90.00
_cell.angle_gamma   90.00
#
_symmetry.space_group_name_H-M   'P 1'
#
loop_
_entity.id
_entity.type
_entity.pdbx_description
1 polymer ?
#
loop_
_entity_poly.entity_id
_entity_poly.type
_entity_poly.pdbx_seq_one_letter_code
_entity_poly.pdbx_strand_id
1 'polypeptide(L)'
;MILDYSAVPRLADGRTAAEHIAAVAATGRAVRVPMGNGGQMMWHIWGEGSGKPILLLFHGGSGSWIHWIRNVQPLSQHFTVYAADMPGL
;
A
#
# COMPACT_ATOMS: atom_id res chain seq x y z
N MET A 1 18.45 22.81 -10.04
CA MET A 1 17.61 23.38 -8.97
C MET A 1 17.52 22.33 -7.87
N ILE A 2 18.03 22.61 -6.67
CA ILE A 2 17.91 21.70 -5.52
C ILE A 2 16.63 22.09 -4.82
N LEU A 3 15.69 21.16 -4.69
CA LEU A 3 14.46 21.36 -3.94
C LEU A 3 14.78 21.25 -2.45
N ASP A 4 14.39 22.25 -1.66
CA ASP A 4 14.51 22.25 -0.20
C ASP A 4 13.32 21.54 0.43
N TYR A 5 13.58 20.41 1.09
CA TYR A 5 12.59 19.61 1.80
C TYR A 5 12.74 19.70 3.33
N SER A 6 13.51 20.65 3.85
CA SER A 6 13.77 20.79 5.30
C SER A 6 12.50 21.02 6.13
N ALA A 7 11.46 21.61 5.54
CA ALA A 7 10.17 21.85 6.19
C ALA A 7 9.20 20.65 6.15
N VAL A 8 9.53 19.56 5.45
CA VAL A 8 8.64 18.38 5.38
C VAL A 8 8.67 17.66 6.73
N PRO A 9 7.50 17.42 7.37
CA PRO A 9 7.43 16.70 8.64
C PRO A 9 8.05 15.31 8.54
N ARG A 10 8.77 14.92 9.59
CA ARG A 10 9.35 13.58 9.76
C ARG A 10 8.58 12.79 10.80
N LEU A 11 8.58 11.47 10.63
CA LEU A 11 8.12 10.53 11.65
C LEU A 11 9.06 10.61 12.87
N ALA A 12 8.59 10.07 14.00
CA ALA A 12 9.34 10.08 15.26
C ALA A 12 10.72 9.39 15.16
N ASP A 13 10.88 8.46 14.21
CA ASP A 13 12.14 7.76 13.94
C ASP A 13 13.02 8.48 12.89
N GLY A 14 12.67 9.69 12.50
CA GLY A 14 13.42 10.52 11.55
C GLY A 14 13.11 10.25 10.08
N ARG A 15 12.34 9.21 9.73
CA ARG A 15 11.96 8.94 8.34
C ARG A 15 10.97 9.98 7.82
N THR A 16 11.06 10.27 6.53
CA THR A 16 10.01 10.95 5.77
C THR A 16 8.82 10.01 5.53
N ALA A 17 7.67 10.57 5.16
CA ALA A 17 6.53 9.77 4.74
C ALA A 17 6.87 8.85 3.55
N ALA A 18 7.64 9.33 2.57
CA ALA A 18 8.04 8.56 1.40
C ALA A 18 8.92 7.36 1.78
N GLU A 19 9.90 7.55 2.67
CA GLU A 19 10.73 6.45 3.19
C GLU A 19 9.90 5.43 3.97
N HIS A 20 8.92 5.89 4.76
CA HIS A 20 8.01 4.99 5.47
C HIS A 20 7.13 4.18 4.50
N ILE A 21 6.52 4.83 3.50
CA ILE A 21 5.72 4.17 2.45
C ILE A 21 6.56 3.12 1.72
N ALA A 22 7.78 3.48 1.29
CA ALA A 22 8.68 2.56 0.60
C ALA A 22 9.06 1.36 1.49
N ALA A 23 9.35 1.60 2.78
CA ALA A 23 9.67 0.54 3.73
C ALA A 23 8.49 -0.44 3.93
N VAL A 24 7.25 0.07 4.04
CA VAL A 24 6.07 -0.82 4.17
C VAL A 24 5.83 -1.58 2.86
N ALA A 25 5.90 -0.91 1.71
CA ALA A 25 5.71 -1.54 0.40
C ALA A 25 6.74 -2.66 0.14
N ALA A 26 7.98 -2.48 0.59
CA ALA A 26 9.05 -3.47 0.43
C ALA A 26 8.81 -4.79 1.21
N THR A 27 7.88 -4.81 2.17
CA THR A 27 7.50 -6.04 2.89
C THR A 27 6.39 -6.84 2.18
N GLY A 28 5.87 -6.31 1.07
CA GLY A 28 4.85 -6.95 0.25
C GLY A 28 5.26 -7.00 -1.21
N ARG A 29 4.31 -7.38 -2.06
CA ARG A 29 4.46 -7.42 -3.52
C ARG A 29 3.38 -6.62 -4.18
N ALA A 30 3.75 -5.95 -5.25
CA ALA A 30 2.87 -5.07 -5.99
C ALA A 30 2.58 -5.70 -7.37
N VAL A 31 1.30 -5.82 -7.76
CA VAL A 31 0.89 -6.45 -9.02
C VAL A 31 -0.13 -5.62 -9.78
N ARG A 32 -0.02 -5.62 -11.11
CA ARG A 32 -1.01 -5.03 -12.01
C ARG A 32 -1.89 -6.14 -12.56
N VAL A 33 -3.19 -6.00 -12.35
CA VAL A 33 -4.20 -6.96 -12.80
C VAL A 33 -5.06 -6.29 -13.88
N PRO A 34 -5.18 -6.87 -15.10
CA PRO A 34 -6.06 -6.35 -16.13
C PRO A 34 -7.52 -6.27 -15.68
N MET A 35 -8.24 -5.26 -16.16
CA MET A 35 -9.67 -5.07 -15.93
C MET A 35 -10.46 -5.24 -17.25
N GLY A 36 -11.76 -5.55 -17.14
CA GLY A 36 -12.63 -5.76 -18.30
C GLY A 36 -12.84 -4.54 -19.19
N ASN A 37 -12.48 -3.34 -18.74
CA ASN A 37 -12.58 -2.08 -19.50
C ASN A 37 -11.28 -1.69 -20.21
N GLY A 38 -10.27 -2.57 -20.27
CA GLY A 38 -8.96 -2.28 -20.85
C GLY A 38 -7.99 -1.52 -19.93
N GLY A 39 -8.43 -1.14 -18.72
CA GLY A 39 -7.56 -0.59 -17.69
C GLY A 39 -6.82 -1.67 -16.89
N GLN A 40 -6.04 -1.22 -15.91
CA GLN A 40 -5.36 -2.08 -14.94
C GLN A 40 -5.65 -1.60 -13.52
N MET A 41 -5.87 -2.53 -12.60
CA MET A 41 -5.93 -2.26 -11.17
C MET A 41 -4.62 -2.69 -10.54
N MET A 42 -4.06 -1.83 -9.70
CA MET A 42 -2.84 -2.15 -8.95
C MET A 42 -3.24 -2.75 -7.59
N TRP A 43 -2.58 -3.82 -7.19
CA TRP A 43 -2.79 -4.50 -5.90
C TRP A 43 -1.47 -4.58 -5.16
N HIS A 44 -1.53 -4.36 -3.85
CA HIS A 44 -0.43 -4.59 -2.92
C HIS A 44 -0.77 -5.77 -2.01
N ILE A 45 0.14 -6.73 -1.94
CA ILE A 45 -0.11 -8.04 -1.35
C ILE A 45 0.90 -8.30 -0.23
N TRP A 46 0.41 -8.68 0.95
CA TRP A 46 1.24 -9.13 2.07
C TRP A 46 0.79 -10.51 2.55
N GLY A 47 1.76 -11.36 2.88
CA GLY A 47 1.49 -12.73 3.37
C GLY A 47 1.09 -13.72 2.27
N GLU A 48 1.41 -13.46 1.00
CA GLU A 48 1.14 -14.37 -0.11
C GLU A 48 1.77 -15.76 0.13
N GLY A 49 1.03 -16.83 -0.19
CA GLY A 49 1.49 -18.21 0.03
C GLY A 49 1.49 -18.66 1.49
N SER A 50 1.02 -17.84 2.44
CA SER A 50 1.01 -18.18 3.87
C SER A 50 -0.06 -19.21 4.28
N GLY A 51 -1.04 -19.51 3.41
CA GLY A 51 -2.20 -20.34 3.74
C GLY A 51 -3.24 -19.66 4.65
N LYS A 52 -3.04 -18.38 5.02
CA LYS A 52 -3.97 -17.59 5.84
C LYS A 52 -5.20 -17.16 5.02
N PRO A 53 -6.36 -16.92 5.68
CA PRO A 53 -7.55 -16.41 5.00
C PRO A 53 -7.27 -15.10 4.25
N ILE A 54 -7.94 -14.90 3.13
CA ILE A 54 -7.78 -13.70 2.30
C ILE A 54 -8.56 -12.54 2.91
N LEU A 55 -7.92 -11.37 3.01
CA LEU A 55 -8.55 -10.10 3.37
C LEU A 55 -8.34 -9.08 2.24
N LEU A 56 -9.44 -8.58 1.68
CA LEU A 56 -9.41 -7.54 0.64
C LEU A 56 -9.69 -6.17 1.29
N LEU A 57 -8.83 -5.19 0.99
CA LEU A 57 -8.96 -3.82 1.47
C LEU A 57 -9.16 -2.88 0.28
N PHE A 58 -10.29 -2.15 0.30
CA PHE A 58 -10.64 -1.15 -0.70
C PHE A 58 -10.69 0.22 -0.03
N HIS A 59 -10.05 1.23 -0.63
CA HIS A 59 -10.18 2.62 -0.17
C HIS A 59 -11.45 3.27 -0.74
N GLY A 60 -11.97 4.30 -0.08
CA GLY A 60 -12.94 5.22 -0.71
C GLY A 60 -12.26 6.26 -1.60
N GLY A 61 -13.04 7.06 -2.33
CA GLY A 61 -12.63 8.31 -3.03
C GLY A 61 -11.25 8.30 -3.70
N SER A 62 -10.54 9.44 -3.64
CA SER A 62 -9.17 9.66 -4.15
C SER A 62 -8.09 8.99 -3.28
N GLY A 63 -8.31 7.73 -2.91
CA GLY A 63 -7.43 6.98 -2.03
C GLY A 63 -6.41 6.10 -2.75
N SER A 64 -5.64 5.38 -1.93
CA SER A 64 -4.75 4.29 -2.33
C SER A 64 -4.59 3.32 -1.14
N TRP A 65 -3.84 2.25 -1.30
CA TRP A 65 -3.46 1.32 -0.24
C TRP A 65 -2.84 2.02 0.99
N ILE A 66 -2.26 3.21 0.80
CA ILE A 66 -1.63 4.01 1.87
C ILE A 66 -2.64 4.41 2.96
N HIS A 67 -3.95 4.46 2.67
CA HIS A 67 -4.97 4.63 3.72
C HIS A 67 -4.91 3.54 4.80
N TRP A 68 -4.35 2.38 4.46
CA TRP A 68 -4.19 1.24 5.36
C TRP A 68 -2.74 1.03 5.79
N ILE A 69 -1.84 2.01 5.62
CA ILE A 69 -0.40 1.82 5.83
C ILE A 69 -0.03 1.32 7.23
N ARG A 70 -0.81 1.70 8.26
CA ARG A 70 -0.63 1.24 9.64
C ARG A 70 -1.25 -0.14 9.91
N ASN A 71 -2.07 -0.65 9.00
CA ASN A 71 -2.88 -1.85 9.16
C ASN A 71 -2.33 -3.04 8.38
N VAL A 72 -1.73 -2.83 7.20
CA VAL A 72 -1.32 -3.92 6.30
C VAL A 72 -0.36 -4.92 6.96
N GLN A 73 0.66 -4.44 7.68
CA GLN A 73 1.63 -5.32 8.36
C GLN A 73 1.00 -6.09 9.54
N PRO A 74 0.32 -5.45 10.52
CA PRO A 74 -0.38 -6.19 11.57
C PRO A 74 -1.42 -7.18 11.06
N LEU A 75 -2.23 -6.79 10.08
CA LEU A 75 -3.25 -7.69 9.51
C LEU A 75 -2.62 -8.87 8.76
N SER A 76 -1.46 -8.68 8.12
CA SER A 76 -0.75 -9.77 7.43
C SER A 76 -0.27 -10.88 8.36
N GLN A 77 -0.20 -10.63 9.68
CA GLN A 77 0.09 -11.67 10.66
C GLN A 77 -1.05 -12.70 10.74
N HIS A 78 -2.28 -12.32 10.40
CA HIS A 78 -3.48 -13.16 10.51
C HIS A 78 -4.13 -13.49 9.16
N PHE A 79 -3.89 -12.67 8.13
CA PHE A 79 -4.51 -12.78 6.81
C PHE A 79 -3.47 -12.73 5.68
N THR A 80 -3.84 -13.23 4.50
CA THR A 80 -3.21 -12.80 3.24
C THR A 80 -3.91 -11.52 2.81
N VAL A 81 -3.24 -10.38 2.95
CA VAL A 81 -3.83 -9.05 2.73
C VAL A 81 -3.63 -8.62 1.28
N TYR A 82 -4.71 -8.23 0.62
CA TYR A 82 -4.70 -7.59 -0.69
C TYR A 82 -5.31 -6.20 -0.56
N ALA A 83 -4.50 -5.15 -0.73
CA ALA A 83 -4.97 -3.77 -0.76
C ALA A 83 -5.01 -3.26 -2.20
N ALA A 84 -6.19 -2.86 -2.65
CA ALA A 84 -6.39 -2.33 -4.00
C ALA A 84 -6.03 -0.84 -4.05
N ASP A 85 -5.27 -0.45 -5.07
CA ASP A 85 -5.27 0.90 -5.63
C ASP A 85 -6.29 0.90 -6.76
N MET A 86 -7.56 1.08 -6.40
CA MET A 86 -8.63 1.11 -7.39
C MET A 86 -8.45 2.35 -8.26
N PRO A 87 -8.54 2.22 -9.59
CA PRO A 87 -8.75 3.37 -10.43
C PRO A 87 -10.02 4.07 -9.93
N GLY A 88 -9.87 5.31 -9.48
CA GLY A 88 -10.98 6.12 -8.99
C GLY A 88 -11.90 6.59 -10.12
N LEU A 89 -12.83 7.48 -9.76
CA LEU A 89 -13.39 8.44 -10.71
C LEU A 89 -12.27 9.27 -11.38
#